data_AF-A0A970WWH2-F1
#
_entry.id   AF-A0A970WWH2-F1
#
_cell.length_a   1.000
_cell.length_b   1.000
_cell.length_c   1.000
_cell.angle_alpha   90.00
_cell.angle_beta   90.00
_cell.angle_gamma   90.00
#
_symmetry.space_group_name_H-M   'P 1'
#
loop_
_entity.id
_entity.type
_entity.pdbx_description
1 polymer ?
#
loop_
_entity_poly.entity_id
_entity_poly.type
_entity_poly.pdbx_seq_one_letter_code
_entity_poly.pdbx_strand_id
1 'polypeptide(L)'
;MKKWIFSFCVITILFGFLVSLGYMKKRYDPSYEFIFLDALSLSGFITILASCFLWVYQEGAFDILIYGTKKFFKSFTKQKENDPLPKTFIEYVETRRDKKKLPILPTIVVALIPITVYIILRLLEINC
;
A
#
# COMPACT_ATOMS: atom_id res chain seq x y z
N MET A 1 3.90 -3.32 12.98
CA MET A 1 4.28 -2.05 12.31
C MET A 1 5.78 -1.96 12.07
N LYS A 2 6.64 -1.87 13.11
CA LYS A 2 8.11 -1.78 12.93
C LYS A 2 8.70 -2.86 12.01
N LYS A 3 8.30 -4.14 12.16
CA LYS A 3 8.81 -5.24 11.33
C LYS A 3 8.46 -5.10 9.84
N TRP A 4 7.24 -4.64 9.51
CA TRP A 4 6.80 -4.51 8.11
C TRP A 4 7.44 -3.31 7.41
N ILE A 5 7.57 -2.18 8.10
CA ILE A 5 8.28 -1.00 7.60
C ILE A 5 9.77 -1.32 7.41
N PHE A 6 10.36 -2.04 8.36
CA PHE A 6 11.74 -2.53 8.24
C PHE A 6 11.91 -3.48 7.05
N SER A 7 11.03 -4.47 6.89
CA SER A 7 11.05 -5.34 5.71
C SER A 7 10.90 -4.57 4.41
N PHE A 8 10.02 -3.56 4.36
CA PHE A 8 9.84 -2.73 3.19
C PHE A 8 11.11 -1.94 2.87
N CYS A 9 11.71 -1.24 3.85
CA CYS A 9 12.97 -0.51 3.66
C CYS A 9 14.11 -1.44 3.23
N VAL A 10 14.23 -2.63 3.83
CA VAL A 10 15.26 -3.62 3.46
C VAL A 10 15.06 -4.08 2.02
N ILE A 11 13.83 -4.33 1.59
CA ILE A 11 13.51 -4.69 0.20
C ILE A 11 13.85 -3.52 -0.73
N THR A 12 13.51 -2.27 -0.38
CA THR A 12 13.83 -1.11 -1.21
C THR A 12 15.34 -0.91 -1.36
N ILE A 13 16.11 -1.12 -0.28
CA ILE A 13 17.58 -1.03 -0.28
C ILE A 13 18.20 -2.18 -1.09
N LEU A 14 17.76 -3.42 -0.90
CA LEU A 14 18.24 -4.57 -1.67
C LEU A 14 17.91 -4.43 -3.15
N PHE A 15 16.73 -3.92 -3.48
CA PHE A 15 16.33 -3.63 -4.85
C PHE A 15 17.21 -2.52 -5.43
N GLY A 16 17.41 -1.40 -4.71
CA GLY A 16 18.33 -0.33 -5.11
C GLY A 16 19.79 -0.79 -5.28
N PHE A 17 20.26 -1.74 -4.47
CA PHE A 17 21.58 -2.32 -4.57
C PHE A 17 21.73 -3.25 -5.79
N LEU A 18 20.75 -4.13 -6.03
CA LEU A 18 20.70 -4.96 -7.24
C LEU A 18 20.67 -4.11 -8.51
N VAL A 19 20.02 -2.95 -8.43
CA VAL A 19 19.93 -1.97 -9.51
C VAL A 19 21.26 -1.28 -9.74
N SER A 20 21.95 -0.83 -8.69
CA SER A 20 23.30 -0.26 -8.80
C SER A 20 24.27 -1.26 -9.44
N LEU A 21 24.16 -2.54 -9.07
CA LEU A 21 24.93 -3.62 -9.72
C LEU A 21 24.55 -3.82 -11.20
N GLY A 22 23.27 -3.66 -11.55
CA GLY A 22 22.80 -3.68 -12.94
C GLY A 22 23.31 -2.51 -13.78
N TYR A 23 23.32 -1.30 -13.20
CA TYR A 23 23.85 -0.06 -13.79
C TYR A 23 25.36 -0.17 -14.07
N MET A 24 26.12 -0.73 -13.12
CA MET A 24 27.55 -1.01 -13.29
C MET A 24 27.83 -2.04 -14.39
N LYS A 25 26.86 -2.92 -14.70
CA LYS A 25 27.00 -3.98 -15.72
C LYS A 25 26.56 -3.54 -17.12
N LYS A 26 25.76 -2.47 -17.27
CA LYS A 26 25.23 -2.00 -18.56
C LYS A 26 25.71 -0.59 -18.91
N ARG A 27 26.94 -0.52 -19.44
CA ARG A 27 27.38 0.57 -20.34
C ARG A 27 26.88 0.40 -21.78
N TYR A 28 25.86 -0.42 -22.04
CA TYR A 28 25.62 -0.95 -23.39
C TYR A 28 24.26 -0.67 -24.03
N ASP A 29 23.25 -0.14 -23.32
CA ASP A 29 21.95 0.16 -23.97
C ASP A 29 21.09 1.16 -23.15
N PRO A 30 20.85 2.39 -23.64
CA PRO A 30 20.12 3.45 -22.93
C PRO A 30 18.65 3.09 -22.65
N SER A 31 18.08 2.14 -23.40
CA SER A 31 16.69 1.70 -23.23
C SER A 31 16.37 1.09 -21.86
N TYR A 32 17.37 0.52 -21.17
CA TYR A 32 17.15 -0.13 -19.87
C TYR A 32 17.13 0.84 -18.68
N GLU A 33 17.71 2.03 -18.83
CA GLU A 33 17.70 3.06 -17.77
C GLU A 33 16.30 3.66 -17.62
N PHE A 34 15.60 3.90 -18.73
CA PHE A 34 14.22 4.41 -18.74
C PHE A 34 13.22 3.44 -18.11
N ILE A 35 13.28 2.14 -18.47
CA ILE A 35 12.40 1.11 -17.90
C ILE A 35 12.56 1.02 -16.38
N PHE A 36 13.78 1.22 -15.90
CA PHE A 36 14.09 1.16 -14.48
C PHE A 36 13.53 2.37 -13.71
N LEU A 37 13.77 3.57 -14.22
CA LEU A 37 13.25 4.81 -13.63
C LEU A 37 11.72 4.78 -13.57
N ASP A 38 11.07 4.30 -14.63
CA ASP A 38 9.62 4.16 -14.69
C ASP A 38 9.11 3.14 -13.66
N ALA A 39 9.77 1.98 -13.51
CA ALA A 39 9.41 0.98 -12.51
C ALA A 39 9.56 1.51 -11.06
N LEU A 40 10.60 2.31 -10.79
CA LEU A 40 10.83 2.92 -9.48
C LEU A 40 9.70 3.91 -9.15
N SER A 41 9.34 4.78 -10.09
CA SER A 41 8.23 5.72 -9.92
C SER A 41 6.89 5.01 -9.73
N LEU A 42 6.64 3.95 -10.51
CA LEU A 42 5.43 3.14 -10.46
C LEU A 42 5.26 2.47 -9.09
N SER A 43 6.36 1.95 -8.51
CA SER A 43 6.33 1.32 -7.19
C SER A 43 5.92 2.31 -6.08
N GLY A 44 6.40 3.56 -6.15
CA GLY A 44 6.00 4.64 -5.24
C GLY A 44 4.52 5.00 -5.39
N PHE A 45 4.06 5.17 -6.62
CA PHE A 45 2.65 5.45 -6.93
C PHE A 45 1.71 4.34 -6.45
N ILE A 46 2.03 3.07 -6.70
CA ILE A 46 1.25 1.92 -6.24
C ILE A 46 1.15 1.92 -4.71
N THR A 47 2.24 2.26 -4.01
CA THR A 47 2.27 2.28 -2.54
C THR A 47 1.42 3.43 -1.98
N ILE A 48 1.42 4.60 -2.64
CA ILE A 48 0.51 5.72 -2.29
C ILE A 48 -0.94 5.32 -2.51
N LEU A 49 -1.27 4.74 -3.67
CA LEU A 49 -2.63 4.28 -3.99
C LEU A 49 -3.12 3.24 -2.99
N ALA A 50 -2.28 2.26 -2.64
CA ALA A 50 -2.60 1.26 -1.63
C ALA A 50 -2.83 1.90 -0.25
N SER A 51 -2.03 2.91 0.11
CA SER A 51 -2.19 3.66 1.36
C SER A 51 -3.50 4.46 1.41
N CYS A 52 -3.86 5.13 0.30
CA CYS A 52 -5.14 5.82 0.16
C CYS A 52 -6.31 4.85 0.22
N PHE A 53 -6.21 3.71 -0.44
CA PHE A 53 -7.24 2.66 -0.38
C PHE A 53 -7.43 2.15 1.05
N LEU A 54 -6.34 1.90 1.78
CA LEU A 54 -6.40 1.50 3.18
C LEU A 54 -7.00 2.58 4.09
N TRP A 55 -6.78 3.86 3.77
CA TRP A 55 -7.40 4.97 4.49
C TRP A 55 -8.91 5.00 4.27
N VAL A 56 -9.36 4.98 3.01
CA VAL A 56 -10.80 4.92 2.65
C VAL A 56 -11.48 3.69 3.27
N TYR A 57 -10.78 2.55 3.28
CA TYR A 57 -11.25 1.33 3.93
C TYR A 57 -11.40 1.51 5.46
N GLN A 58 -10.46 2.18 6.12
CA GLN A 58 -10.50 2.45 7.56
C GLN A 58 -11.54 3.49 7.95
N GLU A 59 -11.93 4.39 7.05
CA GLU A 59 -13.04 5.31 7.26
C GLU A 59 -14.41 4.64 7.16
N GLY A 60 -14.45 3.38 6.73
CA GLY A 60 -15.69 2.61 6.68
C GLY A 60 -16.51 2.87 5.41
N ALA A 61 -15.90 3.40 4.34
CA ALA A 61 -16.59 3.59 3.06
C ALA A 61 -17.23 2.29 2.51
N PHE A 62 -16.62 1.15 2.84
CA PHE A 62 -17.11 -0.17 2.45
C PHE A 62 -17.88 -0.91 3.56
N ASP A 63 -18.04 -0.32 4.75
CA ASP A 63 -18.63 -1.02 5.90
C ASP A 63 -20.10 -1.39 5.67
N ILE A 64 -20.84 -0.58 4.92
CA ILE A 64 -22.23 -0.87 4.57
C ILE A 64 -22.35 -2.08 3.64
N LEU A 65 -21.41 -2.23 2.70
CA LEU A 65 -21.34 -3.38 1.78
C LEU A 65 -20.95 -4.65 2.53
N ILE A 66 -19.97 -4.55 3.44
CA ILE A 66 -19.50 -5.69 4.25
C ILE A 66 -20.59 -6.15 5.23
N TYR A 67 -21.27 -5.22 5.91
CA TYR A 67 -22.36 -5.54 6.80
C TYR A 67 -23.56 -6.12 6.04
N GLY A 68 -23.93 -5.51 4.91
CA GLY A 68 -25.02 -5.94 4.06
C GLY A 68 -24.82 -7.35 3.51
N THR A 69 -23.64 -7.65 2.96
CA THR A 69 -23.31 -9.00 2.46
C THR A 69 -23.31 -10.03 3.58
N LYS A 70 -22.69 -9.75 4.74
CA LYS A 70 -22.74 -10.68 5.89
C LYS A 70 -24.15 -10.96 6.39
N LYS A 71 -25.00 -9.92 6.47
CA LYS A 71 -26.39 -10.07 6.87
C LYS A 71 -27.23 -10.85 5.85
N PHE A 72 -26.96 -10.64 4.57
CA PHE A 72 -27.56 -11.40 3.48
C PHE A 72 -27.19 -12.87 3.57
N PHE A 73 -25.89 -13.21 3.65
CA PHE A 73 -25.44 -14.59 3.82
C PHE A 73 -25.98 -15.24 5.10
N LYS A 74 -26.05 -14.51 6.21
CA LYS A 74 -26.67 -15.00 7.46
C LYS A 74 -28.18 -15.28 7.31
N SER A 75 -28.87 -14.59 6.40
CA SER A 75 -30.29 -14.86 6.13
C SER A 75 -30.48 -16.14 5.30
N PHE A 76 -29.50 -16.49 4.46
CA PHE A 76 -29.51 -17.71 3.64
C PHE A 76 -28.98 -18.93 4.36
N THR A 77 -27.99 -18.75 5.23
CA THR A 77 -27.41 -19.82 6.04
C THR A 77 -28.14 -19.84 7.38
N LYS A 78 -28.91 -20.88 7.70
CA LYS A 78 -29.48 -21.12 9.06
C LYS A 78 -28.38 -21.40 10.10
N GLN A 79 -27.27 -20.66 10.07
CA GLN A 79 -26.16 -20.80 10.99
C GLN A 79 -26.55 -20.22 12.34
N LYS A 80 -26.42 -21.10 13.35
CA LYS A 80 -26.75 -20.85 14.75
C LYS A 80 -26.13 -19.55 15.27
N GLU A 81 -26.94 -18.86 16.06
CA GLU A 81 -26.79 -17.77 17.03
C GLU A 81 -25.40 -17.36 17.60
N ASN A 82 -24.33 -18.09 17.33
CA ASN A 82 -22.99 -17.85 17.91
C ASN A 82 -22.12 -16.87 17.13
N ASP A 83 -22.66 -16.21 16.10
CA ASP A 83 -21.91 -15.25 15.29
C ASP A 83 -22.03 -13.84 15.90
N PRO A 84 -20.93 -13.20 16.37
CA PRO A 84 -20.94 -11.92 17.08
C PRO A 84 -21.17 -10.73 16.14
N LEU A 85 -22.06 -10.88 15.16
CA LEU A 85 -22.45 -9.80 14.27
C LEU A 85 -23.45 -8.89 15.01
N PRO A 86 -23.14 -7.61 15.21
CA PRO A 86 -24.01 -6.68 15.95
C PRO A 86 -25.41 -6.60 15.35
N LYS A 87 -26.41 -6.42 16.22
CA LYS A 87 -27.83 -6.41 15.80
C LYS A 87 -28.13 -5.21 14.90
N THR A 88 -27.41 -4.12 15.08
CA THR A 88 -27.58 -2.88 14.31
C THR A 88 -26.30 -2.49 13.57
N PHE A 89 -26.48 -1.76 12.46
CA PHE A 89 -25.34 -1.21 11.69
C PHE A 89 -24.54 -0.19 12.51
N ILE A 90 -25.21 0.58 13.37
CA ILE A 90 -24.58 1.58 14.24
C ILE A 90 -23.57 0.92 15.18
N GLU A 91 -24.00 -0.16 15.86
CA GLU A 91 -23.17 -0.95 16.77
C GLU A 91 -21.98 -1.62 16.04
N TYR A 92 -22.17 -2.01 14.76
CA TYR A 92 -21.10 -2.51 13.89
C TYR A 92 -20.07 -1.43 13.53
N VAL A 93 -20.51 -0.19 13.29
CA VAL A 93 -19.61 0.94 12.99
C VAL A 93 -18.84 1.36 14.25
N GLU A 94 -19.48 1.41 15.42
CA GLU A 94 -18.82 1.75 16.69
C GLU A 94 -17.73 0.74 17.06
N THR A 95 -18.06 -0.57 17.03
CA THR A 95 -17.06 -1.62 17.29
C THR A 95 -15.91 -1.67 16.26
N ARG A 96 -16.11 -1.17 15.04
CA ARG A 96 -15.06 -1.01 14.02
C ARG A 96 -14.22 0.25 14.27
N ARG A 97 -14.84 1.36 14.65
CA ARG A 97 -14.16 2.63 14.94
C ARG A 97 -13.22 2.54 16.14
N ASP A 98 -13.57 1.73 17.13
CA ASP A 98 -12.73 1.47 18.30
C ASP A 98 -11.50 0.60 17.99
N LYS A 99 -11.44 -0.04 16.81
CA LYS A 99 -10.25 -0.81 16.42
C LYS A 99 -9.11 0.14 16.06
N LYS A 100 -7.91 -0.24 16.52
CA LYS A 100 -6.67 0.47 16.24
C LYS A 100 -6.47 0.63 14.72
N LYS A 101 -6.58 1.87 14.24
CA LYS A 101 -6.30 2.27 12.86
C LYS A 101 -4.83 2.00 12.51
N LEU A 102 -4.57 1.56 11.29
CA LEU A 102 -3.18 1.45 10.81
C LEU A 102 -2.67 2.86 10.53
N PRO A 103 -1.45 3.21 10.94
CA PRO A 103 -0.91 4.53 10.68
C PRO A 103 -0.57 4.62 9.18
N ILE A 104 -1.34 5.44 8.47
CA ILE A 104 -1.21 5.65 7.02
C ILE A 104 -0.06 6.62 6.71
N LEU A 105 0.13 7.63 7.57
CA LEU A 105 1.19 8.64 7.45
C LEU A 105 2.60 8.05 7.23
N PRO A 106 3.08 7.10 8.06
CA PRO A 106 4.38 6.47 7.85
C PRO A 106 4.48 5.74 6.51
N THR A 107 3.40 5.12 6.04
CA THR A 107 3.37 4.38 4.78
C THR A 107 3.49 5.33 3.58
N ILE A 108 2.82 6.49 3.64
CA ILE A 108 2.94 7.56 2.64
C ILE A 108 4.37 8.11 2.62
N VAL A 109 4.96 8.37 3.80
CA VAL A 109 6.34 8.87 3.90
C VAL A 109 7.34 7.89 3.27
N VAL A 110 7.17 6.58 3.51
CA VAL A 110 8.02 5.55 2.88
C VAL A 110 7.81 5.50 1.36
N ALA A 111 6.58 5.68 0.89
CA ALA A 111 6.26 5.69 -0.54
C ALA A 111 6.84 6.91 -1.30
N LEU A 112 7.10 8.02 -0.61
CA LEU A 112 7.74 9.21 -1.21
C LEU A 112 9.23 9.01 -1.49
N ILE A 113 9.90 8.08 -0.80
CA ILE A 113 11.34 7.80 -0.99
C ILE A 113 11.64 7.39 -2.44
N PRO A 114 11.01 6.35 -3.03
CA PRO A 114 11.29 5.97 -4.42
C PRO A 114 10.91 7.08 -5.42
N ILE A 115 9.85 7.85 -5.17
CA ILE A 115 9.47 8.97 -6.05
C ILE A 115 10.55 10.06 -6.03
N THR A 116 11.09 10.37 -4.85
CA THR A 116 12.15 11.37 -4.69
C THR A 116 13.44 10.92 -5.37
N VAL A 117 13.82 9.65 -5.21
CA VAL A 117 14.98 9.06 -5.90
C VAL A 117 14.80 9.12 -7.42
N TYR A 118 13.60 8.80 -7.93
CA TYR A 118 13.28 8.92 -9.35
C TYR A 118 13.44 10.36 -9.87
N ILE A 119 12.91 11.36 -9.15
CA ILE A 119 13.04 12.78 -9.53
C ILE A 119 14.50 13.21 -9.59
N ILE A 120 15.30 12.86 -8.57
CA ILE A 120 16.73 13.20 -8.51
C ILE A 120 17.48 12.58 -9.69
N LEU A 121 17.28 11.30 -9.97
CA LEU A 121 17.95 10.61 -11.07
C LEU A 121 17.55 11.20 -12.42
N ARG A 122 16.26 11.51 -12.63
CA ARG A 122 15.78 12.11 -13.87
C ARG A 122 16.31 13.54 -14.08
N LEU A 123 16.49 14.32 -13.00
CA LEU A 123 17.13 15.63 -13.07
C LEU A 123 18.63 15.56 -13.37
N LEU A 124 19.34 14.55 -12.84
CA LEU A 124 20.74 14.33 -13.14
C LEU A 124 20.95 13.92 -14.61
N GLU A 125 20.04 13.11 -15.16
CA GLU A 125 20.07 12.68 -16.56
C GLU A 125 19.81 13.83 -17.54
N ILE A 126 18.93 14.79 -17.19
CA ILE A 126 18.66 15.99 -18.02
C ILE A 126 19.87 16.95 -18.09
N ASN A 127 20.75 16.92 -17.08
CA ASN A 127 21.87 17.86 -16.96
C ASN A 127 23.22 17.28 -17.45
N CYS A 128 23.24 16.04 -17.96
CA CYS A 128 24.40 15.38 -18.58
C CYS A 128 24.24 15.34 -20.10
#